data_AF-A0A945CLS5-F1
#
_entry.id   AF-A0A945CLS5-F1
#
_cell.length_a   1.000
_cell.length_b   1.000
_cell.length_c   1.000
_cell.angle_alpha   90.00
_cell.angle_beta   90.00
_cell.angle_gamma   90.00
#
_symmetry.space_group_name_H-M   'P 1'
#
loop_
_entity.id
_entity.type
_entity.pdbx_description
1 polymer ?
#
loop_
_entity_poly.entity_id
_entity_poly.type
_entity_poly.pdbx_seq_one_letter_code
_entity_poly.pdbx_strand_id
1 'polypeptide(L)'
;PLREDLVKNQYGSIGDRPHRDAIESIQPGEILVIDACGSFEAGVVGDMFTRRVQELGGQGIVIDGCVRDMSAIATLGLPLFCKGMHGSGINRALMSADYQQPISIANTPVLPGDVLMGDADGVVVVPPHLVEGLVAYGIEHEVQERFTRIKLEEGHALHEAYPPNAELRPLYLEWRQSQPEYEQYPFAFKDE
;
A
#
# COMPACT_ATOMS: atom_id res chain seq x y z
N PRO A 1 1.40 -16.50 24.98
CA PRO A 1 0.38 -16.49 26.06
C PRO A 1 -0.55 -15.30 25.81
N LEU A 2 -1.86 -15.47 26.00
CA LEU A 2 -2.80 -14.35 25.95
C LEU A 2 -2.51 -13.41 27.15
N ARG A 3 -2.84 -12.12 26.98
CA ARG A 3 -2.66 -11.07 28.00
C ARG A 3 -4.01 -10.66 28.57
N GLU A 4 -4.73 -11.61 29.15
CA GLU A 4 -6.06 -11.35 29.73
C GLU A 4 -6.03 -10.28 30.82
N ASP A 5 -4.88 -10.09 31.47
CA ASP A 5 -4.61 -9.01 32.42
C ASP A 5 -4.74 -7.62 31.79
N LEU A 6 -4.33 -7.45 30.52
CA LEU A 6 -4.47 -6.20 29.78
C LEU A 6 -5.81 -6.10 29.05
N VAL A 7 -6.27 -7.21 28.46
CA VAL A 7 -7.55 -7.26 27.72
C VAL A 7 -8.71 -6.83 28.62
N LYS A 8 -8.77 -7.28 29.88
CA LYS A 8 -9.85 -6.86 30.79
C LYS A 8 -9.90 -5.34 31.00
N ASN A 9 -8.74 -4.70 31.14
CA ASN A 9 -8.67 -3.26 31.34
C ASN A 9 -9.02 -2.52 30.04
N GLN A 10 -8.47 -2.95 28.91
CA GLN A 10 -8.69 -2.33 27.61
C GLN A 10 -10.16 -2.42 27.13
N TYR A 11 -10.86 -3.51 27.45
CA TYR A 11 -12.26 -3.70 27.06
C TYR A 11 -13.25 -3.43 28.20
N GLY A 12 -12.76 -2.89 29.33
CA GLY A 12 -13.57 -2.51 30.49
C GLY A 12 -14.35 -1.20 30.29
N SER A 13 -13.92 -0.34 29.37
CA SER A 13 -14.58 0.92 28.98
C SER A 13 -14.96 0.92 27.49
N ILE A 14 -15.91 1.80 27.13
CA ILE A 14 -16.31 2.00 25.74
C ILE A 14 -15.29 2.91 25.00
N GLY A 15 -14.77 3.94 25.68
CA GLY A 15 -13.69 4.82 25.20
C GLY A 15 -12.30 4.36 25.67
N ASP A 16 -11.25 5.01 25.14
CA ASP A 16 -9.83 4.76 25.44
C ASP A 16 -9.33 3.38 24.96
N ARG A 17 -9.58 3.09 23.67
CA ARG A 17 -9.17 1.84 23.04
C ARG A 17 -8.30 2.14 21.83
N PRO A 18 -7.01 1.76 21.82
CA PRO A 18 -6.10 2.07 20.74
C PRO A 18 -6.63 1.81 19.33
N HIS A 19 -7.34 0.70 19.08
CA HIS A 19 -7.91 0.42 17.75
C HIS A 19 -9.07 1.35 17.35
N ARG A 20 -9.85 1.85 18.32
CA ARG A 20 -10.92 2.82 18.05
C ARG A 20 -10.36 4.22 17.93
N ASP A 21 -9.44 4.57 18.82
CA ASP A 21 -8.77 5.88 18.80
C ASP A 21 -7.98 6.04 17.50
N ALA A 22 -7.35 4.97 17.00
CA ALA A 22 -6.75 4.93 15.66
C ALA A 22 -7.76 5.27 14.57
N ILE A 23 -8.93 4.60 14.54
CA ILE A 23 -9.96 4.85 13.53
C ILE A 23 -10.50 6.27 13.62
N GLU A 24 -10.82 6.75 14.82
CA GLU A 24 -11.36 8.10 15.02
C GLU A 24 -10.32 9.21 14.77
N SER A 25 -9.03 8.88 14.76
CA SER A 25 -7.96 9.83 14.45
C SER A 25 -7.73 10.07 12.95
N ILE A 26 -8.31 9.21 12.08
CA ILE A 26 -8.10 9.26 10.62
C ILE A 26 -8.50 10.62 10.04
N GLN A 27 -7.59 11.19 9.27
CA GLN A 27 -7.80 12.39 8.48
C GLN A 27 -8.10 12.04 7.01
N PRO A 28 -8.80 12.92 6.27
CA PRO A 28 -9.02 12.74 4.84
C PRO A 28 -7.71 12.52 4.08
N GLY A 29 -7.66 11.49 3.23
CA GLY A 29 -6.47 11.12 2.46
C GLY A 29 -5.57 10.08 3.11
N GLU A 30 -5.76 9.75 4.40
CA GLU A 30 -4.91 8.78 5.10
C GLU A 30 -5.32 7.32 4.83
N ILE A 31 -4.38 6.41 5.06
CA ILE A 31 -4.57 4.95 4.93
C ILE A 31 -4.39 4.34 6.31
N LEU A 32 -5.36 3.53 6.75
CA LEU A 32 -5.27 2.81 8.02
C LEU A 32 -4.38 1.57 7.85
N VAL A 33 -3.29 1.49 8.60
CA VAL A 33 -2.35 0.35 8.55
C VAL A 33 -2.35 -0.38 9.89
N ILE A 34 -2.53 -1.70 9.86
CA ILE A 34 -2.70 -2.53 11.07
C ILE A 34 -1.74 -3.71 11.03
N ASP A 35 -0.82 -3.76 11.98
CA ASP A 35 -0.03 -4.95 12.28
C ASP A 35 -0.80 -5.83 13.26
N ALA A 36 -1.25 -6.99 12.77
CA ALA A 36 -1.88 -8.03 13.58
C ALA A 36 -0.97 -9.26 13.71
N CYS A 37 0.35 -9.05 13.62
CA CYS A 37 1.41 -10.05 13.70
C CYS A 37 1.26 -11.18 12.67
N GLY A 38 0.65 -10.89 11.51
CA GLY A 38 0.33 -11.89 10.49
C GLY A 38 -0.69 -12.95 10.93
N SER A 39 -1.46 -12.67 11.99
CA SER A 39 -2.37 -13.65 12.61
C SER A 39 -3.59 -13.95 11.76
N PHE A 40 -3.94 -15.25 11.70
CA PHE A 40 -5.17 -15.76 11.10
C PHE A 40 -6.27 -16.09 12.14
N GLU A 41 -6.01 -15.84 13.42
CA GLU A 41 -6.87 -16.25 14.54
C GLU A 41 -8.03 -15.28 14.82
N ALA A 42 -8.00 -14.07 14.25
CA ALA A 42 -9.04 -13.05 14.45
C ALA A 42 -9.10 -12.04 13.31
N GLY A 43 -10.31 -11.55 13.02
CA GLY A 43 -10.57 -10.42 12.13
C GLY A 43 -10.41 -9.11 12.89
N VAL A 44 -9.43 -8.28 12.49
CA VAL A 44 -9.11 -7.02 13.19
C VAL A 44 -9.98 -5.84 12.78
N VAL A 45 -10.51 -5.88 11.57
CA VAL A 45 -11.45 -4.92 10.99
C VAL A 45 -12.66 -5.67 10.44
N GLY A 46 -13.84 -5.08 10.60
CA GLY A 46 -15.10 -5.54 10.03
C GLY A 46 -15.89 -4.37 9.41
N ASP A 47 -17.08 -4.65 8.89
CA ASP A 47 -17.89 -3.70 8.09
C ASP A 47 -18.04 -2.32 8.76
N MET A 48 -18.39 -2.29 10.05
CA MET A 48 -18.58 -1.03 10.78
C MET A 48 -17.31 -0.17 10.84
N PHE A 49 -16.14 -0.79 11.01
CA PHE A 49 -14.87 -0.06 11.07
C PHE A 49 -14.50 0.44 9.68
N THR A 50 -14.67 -0.38 8.65
CA THR A 50 -14.41 0.02 7.27
C THR A 50 -15.29 1.20 6.83
N ARG A 51 -16.59 1.17 7.16
CA ARG A 51 -17.50 2.30 6.91
C ARG A 51 -17.02 3.57 7.61
N ARG A 52 -16.57 3.47 8.86
CA ARG A 52 -16.07 4.62 9.60
C ARG A 52 -14.82 5.22 8.97
N VAL A 53 -13.87 4.39 8.54
CA VAL A 53 -12.69 4.84 7.78
C VAL A 53 -13.11 5.60 6.52
N GLN A 54 -14.05 5.04 5.76
CA GLN A 54 -14.55 5.68 4.54
C GLN A 54 -15.26 7.02 4.83
N GLU A 55 -16.11 7.08 5.86
CA GLU A 55 -16.81 8.30 6.28
C GLU A 55 -15.85 9.41 6.70
N LEU A 56 -14.69 9.07 7.28
CA LEU A 56 -13.64 10.02 7.66
C LEU A 56 -12.76 10.45 6.47
N GLY A 57 -13.01 9.91 5.27
CA GLY A 57 -12.24 10.22 4.06
C GLY A 57 -10.93 9.44 3.94
N GLY A 58 -10.77 8.34 4.68
CA GLY A 58 -9.65 7.43 4.50
C GLY A 58 -9.67 6.78 3.11
N GLN A 59 -8.48 6.57 2.53
CA GLN A 59 -8.30 6.09 1.16
C GLN A 59 -8.11 4.57 1.05
N GLY A 60 -7.88 3.88 2.17
CA GLY A 60 -7.72 2.44 2.17
C GLY A 60 -7.37 1.87 3.54
N ILE A 61 -7.30 0.54 3.59
CA ILE A 61 -6.93 -0.21 4.79
C ILE A 61 -5.90 -1.30 4.41
N VAL A 62 -4.81 -1.41 5.15
CA VAL A 62 -3.77 -2.45 4.96
C VAL A 62 -3.57 -3.20 6.27
N ILE A 63 -3.66 -4.53 6.22
CA ILE A 63 -3.69 -5.37 7.42
C ILE A 63 -2.72 -6.54 7.26
N ASP A 64 -1.73 -6.62 8.16
CA ASP A 64 -0.92 -7.84 8.32
C ASP A 64 -1.66 -8.85 9.21
N GLY A 65 -2.75 -9.43 8.67
CA GLY A 65 -3.66 -10.32 9.36
C GLY A 65 -5.02 -10.45 8.66
N CYS A 66 -6.03 -10.93 9.38
CA CYS A 66 -7.35 -11.20 8.83
C CYS A 66 -8.38 -10.08 9.04
N VAL A 67 -9.41 -10.07 8.19
CA VAL A 67 -10.64 -9.28 8.36
C VAL A 67 -11.86 -10.15 8.65
N ARG A 68 -12.91 -9.53 9.19
CA ARG A 68 -14.25 -10.11 9.28
C ARG A 68 -15.22 -9.36 8.36
N ASP A 69 -16.39 -9.93 8.12
CA ASP A 69 -17.47 -9.31 7.32
C ASP A 69 -17.08 -8.99 5.87
N MET A 70 -16.18 -9.79 5.25
CA MET A 70 -15.64 -9.54 3.91
C MET A 70 -16.71 -9.30 2.83
N SER A 71 -17.82 -10.04 2.87
CA SER A 71 -18.91 -9.87 1.91
C SER A 71 -19.53 -8.47 1.97
N ALA A 72 -19.65 -7.88 3.16
CA ALA A 72 -20.14 -6.52 3.34
C ALA A 72 -19.06 -5.50 2.95
N ILE A 73 -17.82 -5.72 3.38
CA ILE A 73 -16.67 -4.85 3.04
C ILE A 73 -16.50 -4.70 1.52
N ALA A 74 -16.61 -5.79 0.76
CA ALA A 74 -16.45 -5.79 -0.69
C ALA A 74 -17.46 -4.87 -1.42
N THR A 75 -18.58 -4.53 -0.78
CA THR A 75 -19.59 -3.61 -1.34
C THR A 75 -19.30 -2.14 -1.10
N LEU A 76 -18.33 -1.81 -0.23
CA LEU A 76 -18.03 -0.43 0.16
C LEU A 76 -17.17 0.33 -0.84
N GLY A 77 -16.43 -0.39 -1.70
CA GLY A 77 -15.52 0.22 -2.68
C GLY A 77 -14.27 0.86 -2.09
N LEU A 78 -14.02 0.71 -0.79
CA LEU A 78 -12.76 1.13 -0.15
C LEU A 78 -11.68 0.06 -0.39
N PRO A 79 -10.51 0.40 -0.96
CA PRO A 79 -9.41 -0.54 -1.10
C PRO A 79 -9.00 -1.14 0.25
N LEU A 80 -8.94 -2.48 0.31
CA LEU A 80 -8.54 -3.20 1.51
C LEU A 80 -7.59 -4.35 1.16
N PHE A 81 -6.44 -4.37 1.82
CA PHE A 81 -5.44 -5.42 1.72
C PHE A 81 -5.35 -6.18 3.05
N CYS A 82 -5.43 -7.50 2.99
CA CYS A 82 -5.34 -8.37 4.16
C CYS A 82 -4.77 -9.74 3.78
N LYS A 83 -4.35 -10.53 4.78
CA LYS A 83 -3.86 -11.89 4.59
C LYS A 83 -4.97 -12.93 4.45
N GLY A 84 -6.17 -12.63 4.93
CA GLY A 84 -7.28 -13.57 4.88
C GLY A 84 -8.53 -13.11 5.61
N MET A 85 -9.43 -14.07 5.85
CA MET A 85 -10.70 -13.85 6.50
C MET A 85 -10.80 -14.69 7.77
N HIS A 86 -11.41 -14.12 8.82
CA HIS A 86 -11.74 -14.85 10.03
C HIS A 86 -13.04 -14.32 10.65
N GLY A 87 -13.92 -15.24 11.10
CA GLY A 87 -15.25 -14.86 11.60
C GLY A 87 -15.27 -14.28 13.02
N SER A 88 -14.23 -14.53 13.82
CA SER A 88 -14.13 -14.00 15.18
C SER A 88 -13.43 -12.65 15.25
N GLY A 89 -13.81 -11.81 16.21
CA GLY A 89 -13.15 -10.54 16.49
C GLY A 89 -11.87 -10.69 17.34
N ILE A 90 -11.13 -9.58 17.48
CA ILE A 90 -9.81 -9.52 18.11
C ILE A 90 -9.75 -10.08 19.53
N ASN A 91 -10.77 -9.82 20.35
CA ASN A 91 -10.84 -10.09 21.78
C ASN A 91 -10.76 -11.58 22.20
N ARG A 92 -10.54 -12.50 21.25
CA ARG A 92 -10.25 -13.92 21.52
C ARG A 92 -8.77 -14.27 21.47
N ALA A 93 -8.03 -13.68 20.54
CA ALA A 93 -6.66 -14.10 20.21
C ALA A 93 -5.66 -12.94 20.15
N LEU A 94 -6.15 -11.71 19.99
CA LEU A 94 -5.35 -10.50 19.82
C LEU A 94 -5.82 -9.42 20.80
N MET A 95 -4.92 -8.49 21.09
CA MET A 95 -5.25 -7.25 21.79
C MET A 95 -4.60 -6.10 21.02
N SER A 96 -5.23 -4.93 21.00
CA SER A 96 -4.59 -3.75 20.39
C SER A 96 -3.57 -3.21 21.38
N ALA A 97 -2.30 -3.11 20.99
CA ALA A 97 -1.26 -2.61 21.88
C ALA A 97 -1.27 -1.09 21.97
N ASP A 98 -1.25 -0.41 20.81
CA ASP A 98 -1.12 1.03 20.68
C ASP A 98 -1.52 1.49 19.26
N TYR A 99 -1.41 2.79 18.96
CA TYR A 99 -1.57 3.38 17.63
C TYR A 99 -0.55 4.51 17.40
N GLN A 100 -0.35 4.91 16.13
CA GLN A 100 0.72 5.85 15.74
C GLN A 100 2.12 5.41 16.19
N GLN A 101 2.39 4.11 16.16
CA GLN A 101 3.70 3.51 16.45
C GLN A 101 4.32 2.96 15.16
N PRO A 102 5.66 2.84 15.08
CA PRO A 102 6.31 2.03 14.06
C PRO A 102 5.84 0.57 14.16
N ILE A 103 5.43 0.00 13.02
CA ILE A 103 4.93 -1.37 12.92
C ILE A 103 5.60 -2.14 11.78
N SER A 104 5.35 -3.44 11.69
CA SER A 104 5.84 -4.28 10.60
C SER A 104 4.67 -4.88 9.82
N ILE A 105 4.61 -4.61 8.52
CA ILE A 105 3.62 -5.20 7.61
C ILE A 105 4.34 -6.15 6.66
N ALA A 106 4.08 -7.45 6.80
CA ALA A 106 4.74 -8.49 5.99
C ALA A 106 6.28 -8.38 5.99
N ASN A 107 6.87 -8.09 7.16
CA ASN A 107 8.29 -7.81 7.39
C ASN A 107 8.81 -6.50 6.79
N THR A 108 7.93 -5.59 6.37
CA THR A 108 8.28 -4.23 5.91
C THR A 108 7.99 -3.23 7.02
N PRO A 109 8.97 -2.39 7.43
CA PRO A 109 8.71 -1.34 8.41
C PRO A 109 7.76 -0.30 7.83
N VAL A 110 6.77 0.09 8.62
CA VAL A 110 5.85 1.20 8.31
C VAL A 110 5.84 2.15 9.48
N LEU A 111 6.12 3.42 9.20
CA LEU A 111 6.10 4.49 10.18
C LEU A 111 4.92 5.42 9.92
N PRO A 112 4.35 6.05 10.97
CA PRO A 112 3.37 7.12 10.78
C PRO A 112 3.93 8.22 9.87
N GLY A 113 3.16 8.57 8.83
CA GLY A 113 3.53 9.56 7.83
C GLY A 113 4.17 8.99 6.56
N ASP A 114 4.48 7.69 6.49
CA ASP A 114 4.89 7.05 5.24
C ASP A 114 3.77 7.11 4.18
N VAL A 115 4.17 7.18 2.91
CA VAL A 115 3.23 7.14 1.78
C VAL A 115 3.03 5.71 1.35
N LEU A 116 1.77 5.27 1.23
CA LEU A 116 1.43 3.96 0.72
C LEU A 116 0.83 4.09 -0.67
N MET A 117 1.28 3.23 -1.58
CA MET A 117 0.72 3.05 -2.91
C MET A 117 0.29 1.61 -3.06
N GLY A 118 -0.92 1.36 -3.54
CA GLY A 118 -1.40 -0.01 -3.73
C GLY A 118 -2.31 -0.16 -4.93
N ASP A 119 -2.23 -1.33 -5.55
CA ASP A 119 -2.99 -1.75 -6.73
C ASP A 119 -3.33 -3.25 -6.63
N ALA A 120 -3.65 -3.90 -7.76
CA ALA A 120 -3.99 -5.31 -7.77
C ALA A 120 -2.78 -6.24 -7.46
N ASP A 121 -1.56 -5.76 -7.64
CA ASP A 121 -0.34 -6.54 -7.45
C ASP A 121 0.17 -6.45 -6.01
N GLY A 122 -0.18 -5.39 -5.28
CA GLY A 122 0.06 -5.31 -3.84
C GLY A 122 0.12 -3.89 -3.31
N VAL A 123 0.94 -3.71 -2.28
CA VAL A 123 1.15 -2.43 -1.59
C VAL A 123 2.65 -2.18 -1.43
N VAL A 124 3.08 -0.96 -1.74
CA VAL A 124 4.43 -0.46 -1.54
C VAL A 124 4.39 0.66 -0.50
N VAL A 125 5.40 0.66 0.38
CA VAL A 125 5.61 1.68 1.41
C VAL A 125 6.76 2.57 0.97
N VAL A 126 6.54 3.87 0.94
CA VAL A 126 7.49 4.86 0.44
C VAL A 126 7.75 5.90 1.53
N PRO A 127 9.00 5.98 2.05
CA PRO A 127 9.40 7.07 2.92
C PRO A 127 9.17 8.44 2.26
N PRO A 128 8.62 9.45 2.95
CA PRO A 128 8.18 10.70 2.32
C PRO A 128 9.28 11.42 1.53
N HIS A 129 10.52 11.38 2.03
CA HIS A 129 11.67 12.02 1.39
C HIS A 129 12.10 11.36 0.07
N LEU A 130 11.59 10.17 -0.26
CA LEU A 130 11.88 9.44 -1.50
C LEU A 130 10.78 9.61 -2.56
N VAL A 131 9.62 10.15 -2.20
CA VAL A 131 8.43 10.17 -3.07
C VAL A 131 8.71 10.87 -4.39
N GLU A 132 9.28 12.08 -4.37
CA GLU A 132 9.56 12.86 -5.59
C GLU A 132 10.51 12.12 -6.54
N GLY A 133 11.59 11.54 -5.99
CA GLY A 133 12.56 10.77 -6.77
C GLY A 133 11.96 9.49 -7.33
N LEU A 134 11.15 8.77 -6.54
CA LEU A 134 10.48 7.54 -6.97
C LEU A 134 9.48 7.82 -8.11
N VAL A 135 8.70 8.91 -8.01
CA VAL A 135 7.76 9.32 -9.06
C VAL A 135 8.51 9.62 -10.36
N ALA A 136 9.59 10.41 -10.28
CA ALA A 136 10.40 10.72 -11.47
C ALA A 136 11.00 9.46 -12.12
N TYR A 137 11.53 8.55 -11.30
CA TYR A 137 12.07 7.28 -11.78
C TYR A 137 10.99 6.38 -12.39
N GLY A 138 9.85 6.23 -11.73
CA GLY A 138 8.74 5.38 -12.17
C GLY A 138 8.16 5.83 -13.51
N ILE A 139 7.99 7.13 -13.69
CA ILE A 139 7.54 7.70 -14.97
C ILE A 139 8.54 7.39 -16.09
N GLU A 140 9.84 7.60 -15.85
CA GLU A 140 10.84 7.32 -16.87
C GLU A 140 10.92 5.82 -17.21
N HIS A 141 10.77 4.97 -16.20
CA HIS A 141 10.71 3.52 -16.39
C HIS A 141 9.51 3.12 -17.26
N GLU A 142 8.32 3.70 -17.02
CA GLU A 142 7.12 3.47 -17.84
C GLU A 142 7.32 3.91 -19.30
N VAL A 143 7.95 5.08 -19.50
CA VAL A 143 8.29 5.60 -20.84
C VAL A 143 9.23 4.64 -21.57
N GLN A 144 10.26 4.15 -20.88
CA GLN A 144 11.20 3.18 -21.45
C GLN A 144 10.50 1.85 -21.77
N GLU A 145 9.65 1.34 -20.88
CA GLU A 145 8.91 0.11 -21.12
C GLU A 145 7.96 0.21 -22.31
N ARG A 146 7.34 1.38 -22.54
CA ARG A 146 6.51 1.61 -23.73
C ARG A 146 7.32 1.47 -25.01
N PHE A 147 8.53 2.04 -25.06
CA PHE A 147 9.44 1.85 -26.19
C PHE A 147 9.88 0.39 -26.33
N THR A 148 10.27 -0.26 -25.22
CA THR A 148 10.63 -1.68 -25.21
C THR A 148 9.52 -2.53 -25.79
N ARG A 149 8.25 -2.30 -25.41
CA ARG A 149 7.08 -3.03 -25.95
C ARG A 149 6.99 -2.89 -27.47
N ILE A 150 7.14 -1.68 -28.01
CA ILE A 150 7.16 -1.43 -29.47
C ILE A 150 8.27 -2.26 -30.13
N LYS A 151 9.48 -2.27 -29.57
CA LYS A 151 10.61 -3.03 -30.16
C LYS A 151 10.43 -4.53 -30.09
N LEU A 152 9.83 -5.05 -29.03
CA LEU A 152 9.47 -6.46 -28.94
C LEU A 152 8.41 -6.83 -30.00
N GLU A 153 7.43 -5.96 -30.24
CA GLU A 153 6.41 -6.15 -31.30
C GLU A 153 7.00 -6.09 -32.71
N GLU A 154 8.06 -5.31 -32.92
CA GLU A 154 8.86 -5.26 -34.15
C GLU A 154 9.77 -6.49 -34.34
N GLY A 155 9.89 -7.36 -33.32
CA GLY A 155 10.65 -8.61 -33.38
C GLY A 155 12.08 -8.54 -32.83
N HIS A 156 12.46 -7.45 -32.16
CA HIS A 156 13.75 -7.38 -31.45
C HIS A 156 13.82 -8.40 -30.30
N ALA A 157 15.03 -8.87 -30.00
CA ALA A 157 15.22 -9.81 -28.91
C ALA A 157 15.08 -9.10 -27.54
N LEU A 158 14.62 -9.84 -26.53
CA LEU A 158 14.44 -9.29 -25.17
C LEU A 158 15.71 -8.66 -24.60
N HIS A 159 16.86 -9.31 -24.82
CA HIS A 159 18.15 -8.84 -24.34
C HIS A 159 18.70 -7.62 -25.11
N GLU A 160 18.07 -7.26 -26.24
CA GLU A 160 18.37 -6.03 -26.97
C GLU A 160 17.49 -4.88 -26.49
N ALA A 161 16.21 -5.15 -26.19
CA ALA A 161 15.20 -4.13 -25.93
C ALA A 161 14.95 -3.83 -24.44
N TYR A 162 15.31 -4.72 -23.52
CA TYR A 162 15.02 -4.57 -22.08
C TYR A 162 16.25 -4.85 -21.18
N PRO A 163 16.98 -3.80 -20.76
CA PRO A 163 16.88 -2.41 -21.23
C PRO A 163 17.38 -2.25 -22.67
N PRO A 164 17.03 -1.16 -23.38
CA PRO A 164 17.57 -0.86 -24.71
C PRO A 164 19.10 -0.85 -24.70
N ASN A 165 19.71 -1.70 -25.53
CA ASN A 165 21.16 -1.79 -25.69
C ASN A 165 21.73 -0.54 -26.40
N ALA A 166 23.04 -0.55 -26.66
CA ALA A 166 23.73 0.58 -27.30
C ALA A 166 23.17 0.95 -28.70
N GLU A 167 22.55 0.02 -29.41
CA GLU A 167 21.95 0.27 -30.74
C GLU A 167 20.53 0.85 -30.62
N LEU A 168 19.74 0.38 -29.66
CA LEU A 168 18.36 0.83 -29.45
C LEU A 168 18.25 2.08 -28.58
N ARG A 169 19.27 2.40 -27.78
CA ARG A 169 19.29 3.58 -26.89
C ARG A 169 19.16 4.90 -27.64
N PRO A 170 19.87 5.18 -28.76
CA PRO A 170 19.66 6.41 -29.53
C PRO A 170 18.24 6.51 -30.09
N LEU A 171 17.70 5.39 -30.59
CA LEU A 171 16.33 5.33 -31.12
C LEU A 171 15.29 5.60 -30.02
N TYR A 172 15.53 5.12 -28.81
CA TYR A 172 14.69 5.43 -27.66
C TYR A 172 14.71 6.93 -27.32
N LEU A 173 15.88 7.56 -27.31
CA LEU A 173 16.01 8.99 -27.02
C LEU A 173 15.29 9.85 -28.07
N GLU A 174 15.45 9.52 -29.35
CA GLU A 174 14.71 10.17 -30.45
C GLU A 174 13.20 9.94 -30.33
N TRP A 175 12.79 8.69 -30.10
CA TRP A 175 11.39 8.34 -29.92
C TRP A 175 10.77 9.12 -28.75
N ARG A 176 11.45 9.19 -27.59
CA ARG A 176 10.97 9.92 -26.41
C ARG A 176 10.79 11.40 -26.71
N GLN A 177 11.72 12.04 -27.42
CA GLN A 177 11.60 13.44 -27.83
C GLN A 177 10.42 13.70 -28.77
N SER A 178 9.99 12.69 -29.52
CA SER A 178 8.81 12.77 -30.40
C SER A 178 7.47 12.63 -29.68
N GLN A 179 7.46 12.28 -28.38
CA GLN A 179 6.25 12.11 -27.58
C GLN A 179 5.97 13.37 -26.74
N PRO A 180 5.06 14.27 -27.17
CA PRO A 180 4.79 15.51 -26.45
C PRO A 180 4.20 15.28 -25.04
N GLU A 181 3.53 14.14 -24.80
CA GLU A 181 3.01 13.80 -23.48
C GLU A 181 4.09 13.63 -22.40
N TYR A 182 5.34 13.38 -22.81
CA TYR A 182 6.46 13.14 -21.91
C TYR A 182 7.39 14.35 -21.72
N GLU A 183 7.11 15.47 -22.39
CA GLU A 183 7.92 16.70 -22.29
C GLU A 183 7.93 17.27 -20.87
N GLN A 184 6.81 17.13 -20.16
CA GLN A 184 6.66 17.60 -18.77
C GLN A 184 7.40 16.74 -17.73
N TYR A 185 7.86 15.54 -18.10
CA TYR A 185 8.49 14.62 -17.14
C TYR A 185 10.02 14.68 -17.24
N PRO A 186 10.70 14.97 -16.12
CA PRO A 186 12.15 15.09 -16.11
C PRO A 186 12.81 13.76 -16.47
N PHE A 187 13.76 13.78 -17.40
CA PHE A 187 14.53 12.60 -17.77
C PHE A 187 15.41 12.17 -16.60
N ALA A 188 15.08 11.03 -15.98
CA ALA A 188 15.75 10.55 -14.77
C ALA A 188 17.15 9.96 -15.04
N PHE A 189 17.40 9.44 -16.25
CA PHE A 189 18.64 8.74 -16.61
C PHE A 189 19.64 9.60 -17.41
N LYS A 190 19.77 10.90 -17.09
CA LYS A 190 20.56 11.83 -17.93
C LYS A 190 22.04 11.45 -18.10
N ASP A 191 22.64 10.68 -17.19
CA ASP A 191 24.10 10.55 -17.08
C ASP A 191 24.64 9.13 -16.79
N GLU A 192 24.01 8.06 -17.30
CA GLU A 192 24.62 6.72 -17.36
C GLU A 192 25.15 6.37 -18.76
#